data_AF-A0A943WVH4-F1
#
_entry.id   AF-A0A943WVH4-F1
#
_cell.length_a   1.000
_cell.length_b   1.000
_cell.length_c   1.000
_cell.angle_alpha   90.00
_cell.angle_beta   90.00
_cell.angle_gamma   90.00
#
_symmetry.space_group_name_H-M   'P 1'
#
loop_
_entity.id
_entity.type
_entity.pdbx_description
1 polymer ?
#
loop_
_entity_poly.entity_id
_entity_poly.type
_entity_poly.pdbx_seq_one_letter_code
_entity_poly.pdbx_strand_id
1 'polypeptide(L)'
;MLKPSYAQLMDVLNKGSKENVTSRYSVVIAAAKRARQLIDGDEPMVFGYTEDKPLSTAVAEIEKGKIKIVPVGEGTVLNLHKDQDIEEEILNELKKEAKETEEEKVPTSFEENEAEVEVAEDEITEE
;
A
#
# COMPACT_ATOMS: atom_id res chain seq x y z
N MET A 1 19.68 -22.27 -9.28
CA MET A 1 20.28 -21.62 -8.09
C MET A 1 19.19 -21.39 -7.06
N LEU A 2 19.50 -21.54 -5.76
CA LEU A 2 18.59 -21.15 -4.68
C LEU A 2 18.28 -19.65 -4.79
N LYS A 3 17.00 -19.29 -4.62
CA LYS A 3 16.53 -17.91 -4.53
C LYS A 3 16.01 -17.63 -3.10
N PRO A 4 16.17 -16.39 -2.60
CA PRO A 4 16.95 -15.31 -3.20
C PRO A 4 18.46 -15.54 -3.09
N SER A 5 19.21 -15.06 -4.07
CA SER A 5 20.67 -15.03 -4.02
C SER A 5 21.17 -13.83 -3.21
N TYR A 6 22.39 -13.95 -2.67
CA TYR A 6 22.98 -12.90 -1.86
C TYR A 6 23.11 -11.55 -2.59
N ALA A 7 23.46 -11.57 -3.88
CA ALA A 7 23.55 -10.36 -4.70
C ALA A 7 22.19 -9.65 -4.79
N GLN A 8 21.11 -10.39 -5.01
CA GLN A 8 19.75 -9.83 -5.07
C GLN A 8 19.35 -9.17 -3.74
N LEU A 9 19.67 -9.77 -2.61
CA LEU A 9 19.38 -9.18 -1.30
C LEU A 9 20.16 -7.88 -1.08
N MET A 10 21.43 -7.83 -1.48
CA MET A 10 22.23 -6.59 -1.42
C MET A 10 21.66 -5.51 -2.32
N ASP A 11 21.28 -5.86 -3.55
CA ASP A 11 20.68 -4.91 -4.48
C ASP A 11 19.39 -4.32 -3.91
N VAL A 12 18.53 -5.14 -3.30
CA VAL A 12 17.29 -4.66 -2.67
C VAL A 12 17.57 -3.75 -1.48
N LEU A 13 18.51 -4.12 -0.60
CA LEU A 13 18.85 -3.30 0.57
C LEU A 13 19.51 -1.97 0.21
N ASN A 14 20.27 -1.94 -0.89
CA ASN A 14 20.98 -0.74 -1.32
C ASN A 14 20.07 0.24 -2.06
N LYS A 15 18.93 -0.23 -2.62
CA LYS A 15 17.93 0.64 -3.26
C LYS A 15 17.42 1.70 -2.28
N GLY A 16 17.62 2.98 -2.62
CA GLY A 16 17.15 4.11 -1.81
C GLY A 16 17.89 4.30 -0.47
N SER A 17 19.04 3.63 -0.28
CA SER A 17 19.93 3.85 0.87
C SER A 17 21.06 4.82 0.50
N LYS A 18 21.45 5.70 1.43
CA LYS A 18 22.64 6.57 1.26
C LYS A 18 23.95 5.80 1.49
N GLU A 19 23.86 4.70 2.24
CA GLU A 19 25.00 3.89 2.63
C GLU A 19 24.81 2.47 2.10
N ASN A 20 25.73 2.06 1.24
CA ASN A 20 25.65 0.77 0.57
C ASN A 20 26.13 -0.34 1.51
N VAL A 21 25.28 -1.35 1.67
CA VAL A 21 25.61 -2.64 2.25
C VAL A 21 26.52 -3.39 1.28
N THR A 22 27.80 -3.49 1.61
CA THR A 22 28.83 -4.17 0.78
C THR A 22 29.26 -5.53 1.33
N SER A 23 29.09 -5.73 2.63
CA SER A 23 29.56 -6.92 3.34
C SER A 23 28.52 -8.02 3.41
N ARG A 24 28.97 -9.28 3.24
CA ARG A 24 28.11 -10.46 3.39
C ARG A 24 27.48 -10.59 4.78
N TYR A 25 28.24 -10.14 5.76
CA TYR A 25 27.89 -10.25 7.16
C TYR A 25 26.71 -9.34 7.53
N SER A 26 26.58 -8.19 6.87
CA SER A 26 25.52 -7.21 7.18
C SER A 26 24.13 -7.75 6.90
N VAL A 27 23.93 -8.48 5.80
CA VAL A 27 22.62 -9.12 5.50
C VAL A 27 22.32 -10.24 6.48
N VAL A 28 23.32 -11.06 6.84
CA VAL A 28 23.14 -12.14 7.82
C VAL A 28 22.75 -11.57 9.18
N ILE A 29 23.44 -10.51 9.62
CA ILE A 29 23.13 -9.82 10.88
C ILE A 29 21.72 -9.22 10.83
N ALA A 30 21.33 -8.59 9.72
CA ALA A 30 20.01 -8.01 9.56
C ALA A 30 18.90 -9.08 9.60
N ALA A 31 19.04 -10.15 8.82
CA ALA A 31 18.10 -11.27 8.81
C ALA A 31 18.00 -11.93 10.20
N ALA A 32 19.11 -12.13 10.90
CA ALA A 32 19.12 -12.71 12.24
C ALA A 32 18.50 -11.79 13.30
N LYS A 33 18.72 -10.48 13.21
CA LYS A 33 18.06 -9.50 14.10
C LYS A 33 16.56 -9.48 13.86
N ARG A 34 16.12 -9.47 12.61
CA ARG A 34 14.70 -9.50 12.27
C ARG A 34 14.04 -10.81 12.71
N ALA A 35 14.68 -11.94 12.48
CA ALA A 35 14.18 -13.23 12.93
C ALA A 35 13.95 -13.26 14.46
N ARG A 36 14.83 -12.62 15.24
CA ARG A 36 14.63 -12.47 16.69
C ARG A 36 13.40 -11.62 17.02
N GLN A 37 13.19 -10.49 16.34
CA GLN A 37 11.99 -9.67 16.53
C GLN A 37 10.70 -10.46 16.27
N LEU A 38 10.69 -11.31 15.23
CA LEU A 38 9.56 -12.19 14.94
C LEU A 38 9.34 -13.23 16.04
N ILE A 39 10.41 -13.82 16.60
CA ILE A 39 10.33 -14.75 17.74
C ILE A 39 9.82 -14.05 19.00
N ASP A 40 10.22 -12.79 19.21
CA ASP A 40 9.76 -11.96 20.33
C ASP A 40 8.29 -11.50 20.17
N GLY A 41 7.63 -11.84 19.05
CA GLY A 41 6.21 -11.61 18.81
C GLY A 41 5.88 -10.41 17.91
N ASP A 42 6.85 -9.82 17.21
CA ASP A 42 6.56 -8.80 16.20
C ASP A 42 5.91 -9.43 14.96
N GLU A 43 5.00 -8.70 14.34
CA GLU A 43 4.21 -9.19 13.22
C GLU A 43 5.05 -9.29 11.93
N PRO A 44 4.87 -10.36 11.14
CA PRO A 44 5.51 -10.48 9.84
C PRO A 44 4.91 -9.51 8.83
N MET A 45 5.76 -8.83 8.07
CA MET A 45 5.37 -7.88 7.01
C MET A 45 5.15 -8.58 5.65
N VAL A 46 5.15 -9.91 5.63
CA VAL A 46 4.93 -10.70 4.41
C VAL A 46 3.90 -11.80 4.65
N PHE A 47 2.84 -11.77 3.84
CA PHE A 47 1.83 -12.82 3.79
C PHE A 47 2.40 -14.16 3.28
N GLY A 48 1.94 -15.26 3.87
CA GLY A 48 2.25 -16.63 3.45
C GLY A 48 3.45 -17.28 4.14
N TYR A 49 4.10 -16.60 5.07
CA TYR A 49 5.13 -17.19 5.92
C TYR A 49 4.60 -17.36 7.33
N THR A 50 4.61 -18.60 7.83
CA THR A 50 4.12 -18.93 9.17
C THR A 50 5.17 -18.58 10.24
N GLU A 51 4.71 -18.38 11.47
CA GLU A 51 5.55 -18.07 12.65
C GLU A 51 6.65 -19.11 12.90
N ASP A 52 6.50 -20.33 12.38
CA ASP A 52 7.43 -21.45 12.57
C ASP A 52 8.78 -21.28 11.85
N LYS A 53 8.93 -20.29 10.95
CA LYS A 53 10.16 -20.10 10.15
C LYS A 53 10.64 -18.64 10.15
N PRO A 54 11.00 -18.08 11.31
CA PRO A 54 11.28 -16.64 11.46
C PRO A 54 12.44 -16.17 10.58
N LEU A 55 13.48 -16.99 10.39
CA LEU A 55 14.60 -16.63 9.52
C LEU A 55 14.21 -16.58 8.05
N SER A 56 13.38 -17.53 7.59
CA SER A 56 12.90 -17.53 6.21
C SER A 56 11.98 -16.34 5.95
N THR A 57 11.11 -16.00 6.90
CA THR A 57 10.26 -14.81 6.86
C THR A 57 11.09 -13.54 6.77
N ALA A 58 12.12 -13.39 7.61
CA ALA A 58 13.01 -12.24 7.58
C ALA A 58 13.72 -12.08 6.22
N VAL A 59 14.19 -13.18 5.61
CA VAL A 59 14.80 -13.12 4.27
C VAL A 59 13.80 -12.70 3.21
N ALA A 60 12.55 -13.18 3.29
CA ALA A 60 11.48 -12.78 2.37
C ALA A 60 11.11 -11.30 2.53
N GLU A 61 11.07 -10.77 3.76
CA GLU A 61 10.87 -9.34 4.03
C GLU A 61 12.00 -8.49 3.44
N ILE A 62 13.26 -8.93 3.53
CA ILE A 62 14.39 -8.27 2.87
C ILE A 62 14.22 -8.31 1.34
N GLU A 63 13.87 -9.47 0.77
CA GLU A 63 13.68 -9.61 -0.68
C GLU A 63 12.57 -8.67 -1.22
N LYS A 64 11.51 -8.47 -0.44
CA LYS A 64 10.43 -7.53 -0.76
C LYS A 64 10.74 -6.07 -0.43
N GLY A 65 11.93 -5.77 0.10
CA GLY A 65 12.36 -4.41 0.42
C GLY A 65 11.66 -3.79 1.64
N LYS A 66 11.05 -4.59 2.51
CA LYS A 66 10.36 -4.11 3.73
C LYS A 66 11.32 -3.74 4.85
N ILE A 67 12.59 -4.14 4.74
CA ILE A 67 13.62 -3.91 5.75
C ILE A 67 14.71 -3.02 5.15
N LYS A 68 15.09 -1.98 5.89
CA LYS A 68 16.24 -1.14 5.59
C LYS A 68 17.26 -1.19 6.71
N ILE A 69 18.52 -1.32 6.34
CA ILE A 69 19.63 -1.33 7.29
C ILE A 69 20.04 0.11 7.57
N VAL A 70 20.03 0.51 8.85
CA VAL A 70 20.53 1.82 9.30
C VAL A 70 21.70 1.59 10.27
N PRO A 71 22.90 2.06 9.93
CA PRO A 71 24.02 2.03 10.87
C PRO A 71 23.81 3.10 11.94
N VAL A 72 23.99 2.71 13.21
CA VAL A 72 23.91 3.60 14.37
C VAL A 72 25.13 3.35 15.23
N GLY A 73 26.15 4.21 15.09
CA GLY A 73 27.45 4.02 15.75
C GLY A 73 28.09 2.68 15.38
N GLU A 74 28.44 1.87 16.37
CA GLU A 74 28.97 0.50 16.17
C GLU A 74 27.87 -0.55 15.92
N GLY A 75 26.59 -0.15 15.96
CA GLY A 75 25.44 -1.02 15.83
C GLY A 75 24.75 -0.96 14.48
N THR A 76 23.94 -1.98 14.20
CA THR A 76 23.03 -2.04 13.05
C THR A 76 21.59 -2.05 13.55
N VAL A 77 20.80 -1.03 13.21
CA VAL A 77 19.37 -0.98 13.49
C VAL A 77 18.60 -1.31 12.21
N LEU A 78 17.45 -1.96 12.36
CA LEU A 78 16.56 -2.24 11.24
C LEU A 78 15.44 -1.22 11.25
N ASN A 79 15.26 -0.52 10.13
CA ASN A 79 14.08 0.28 9.89
C ASN A 79 13.08 -0.57 9.09
N LEU A 80 11.93 -0.83 9.71
CA LEU A 80 10.86 -1.68 9.18
C LEU A 80 9.82 -0.79 8.52
N HIS A 81 9.60 -0.97 7.21
CA HIS A 81 8.54 -0.31 6.48
C HIS A 81 7.31 -1.22 6.55
N LYS A 82 6.56 -1.12 7.65
CA LYS A 82 5.19 -1.64 7.69
C LYS A 82 4.40 -0.89 6.61
N ASP A 83 3.46 -1.53 5.93
CA ASP A 83 2.75 -1.09 4.71
C ASP A 83 1.96 0.25 4.80
N GLN A 84 2.30 1.15 5.71
CA GLN A 84 1.74 2.49 5.88
C GLN A 84 1.79 3.31 4.59
N ASP A 85 2.74 3.06 3.69
CA ASP A 85 2.81 3.76 2.40
C ASP A 85 1.62 3.41 1.49
N ILE A 86 1.09 2.19 1.54
CA ILE A 86 -0.10 1.79 0.75
C ILE A 86 -1.36 2.43 1.34
N GLU A 87 -1.46 2.47 2.68
CA GLU A 87 -2.59 3.13 3.35
C GLU A 87 -2.60 4.64 3.10
N GLU A 88 -1.44 5.30 3.15
CA GLU A 88 -1.32 6.74 2.83
C GLU A 88 -1.54 7.02 1.34
N GLU A 89 -1.09 6.15 0.44
CA GLU A 89 -1.32 6.26 -1.00
C GLU A 89 -2.80 6.07 -1.35
N ILE A 90 -3.46 5.02 -0.81
CA ILE A 90 -4.90 4.79 -0.95
C ILE A 90 -5.69 5.96 -0.33
N LEU A 91 -5.29 6.45 0.84
CA LEU A 91 -5.97 7.57 1.49
C LEU A 91 -5.84 8.87 0.68
N ASN A 92 -4.71 9.07 0.00
CA ASN A 92 -4.48 10.22 -0.87
C ASN A 92 -5.24 10.10 -2.19
N GLU A 93 -5.36 8.90 -2.76
CA GLU A 93 -6.20 8.62 -3.94
C GLU A 93 -7.69 8.83 -3.63
N LEU A 94 -8.20 8.31 -2.50
CA LEU A 94 -9.59 8.53 -2.07
C LEU A 94 -9.90 10.01 -1.78
N LYS A 95 -8.96 10.74 -1.16
CA LYS A 95 -9.10 12.19 -0.95
C LYS A 95 -9.10 12.98 -2.26
N LYS A 96 -8.43 12.47 -3.29
CA LYS A 96 -8.41 13.09 -4.62
C LYS A 96 -9.75 12.91 -5.34
N GLU A 97 -10.32 11.70 -5.30
CA GLU A 97 -11.66 11.42 -5.85
C GLU A 97 -12.77 12.19 -5.13
N ALA A 98 -12.69 12.32 -3.80
CA ALA A 98 -13.66 13.10 -3.01
C ALA A 98 -13.61 14.61 -3.32
N LYS A 99 -12.48 15.12 -3.82
CA LYS A 99 -12.33 16.53 -4.20
C LYS A 99 -12.83 16.82 -5.61
N GLU A 100 -12.85 15.81 -6.49
CA GLU A 100 -13.40 15.91 -7.85
C GLU A 100 -14.93 15.81 -7.88
N THR A 101 -15.58 15.27 -6.83
CA THR A 101 -17.05 15.09 -6.76
C THR A 101 -17.82 16.31 -6.21
N GLU A 102 -17.16 17.33 -5.66
CA GLU A 102 -17.83 18.53 -5.14
C GLU A 102 -18.05 19.64 -6.18
N GLU A 103 -17.43 19.59 -7.38
CA GLU A 103 -17.57 20.67 -8.39
C GLU A 103 -18.73 20.51 -9.39
N GLU A 104 -19.45 19.38 -9.45
CA GLU A 104 -20.58 19.23 -10.37
C GLU A 104 -21.87 18.80 -9.66
N LYS A 105 -22.56 19.77 -9.05
CA LYS A 105 -24.02 19.69 -8.93
C LYS A 105 -24.68 21.08 -8.92
N VAL A 106 -25.07 21.55 -10.11
CA VAL A 106 -26.27 22.38 -10.26
C VAL A 106 -27.15 21.74 -11.35
N PRO A 107 -28.28 21.07 -11.00
CA PRO A 107 -29.22 20.56 -11.98
C PRO A 107 -30.30 21.61 -12.27
N THR A 108 -30.72 21.71 -13.54
CA THR A 108 -32.12 21.63 -14.03
C THR A 108 -32.26 22.42 -15.34
N SER A 109 -32.15 21.75 -16.48
CA SER A 109 -32.81 22.16 -17.72
C SER A 109 -33.69 20.99 -18.17
N PHE A 110 -34.97 21.06 -17.82
CA PHE A 110 -36.02 20.18 -18.34
C PHE A 110 -36.74 21.02 -19.41
N GLU A 111 -36.33 20.89 -20.66
CA GLU A 111 -37.10 21.41 -21.80
C GLU A 111 -38.24 20.42 -22.07
N GLU A 112 -39.46 20.86 -21.76
CA GLU A 112 -40.70 20.17 -22.12
C GLU A 112 -40.96 20.40 -23.62
N ASN A 113 -41.16 19.28 -24.33
CA ASN A 113 -41.57 19.27 -25.74
C ASN A 113 -42.96 19.90 -25.89
N GLU A 114 -43.05 20.97 -26.68
CA GLU A 114 -44.30 21.48 -27.21
C GLU A 114 -44.83 20.50 -28.28
N ALA A 115 -45.87 19.74 -27.93
CA ALA A 115 -46.73 19.09 -28.90
C ALA A 115 -48.16 19.62 -28.67
N GLU A 116 -48.59 20.46 -29.60
CA GLU A 116 -49.97 20.94 -29.73
C GLU A 116 -50.94 19.76 -29.86
N VAL A 117 -51.95 19.69 -28.98
CA VAL A 117 -53.25 19.09 -29.31
C VAL A 117 -54.32 20.02 -28.77
N GLU A 118 -55.14 20.51 -29.70
CA GLU A 118 -56.23 21.45 -29.49
C GLU A 118 -57.25 20.97 -28.45
N VAL A 119 -57.73 21.96 -27.70
CA VAL A 119 -58.79 21.89 -26.71
C VAL A 119 -60.13 21.74 -27.43
N ALA A 120 -60.90 20.70 -27.09
CA ALA A 120 -62.34 20.68 -27.29
C ALA A 120 -63.01 20.51 -25.92
N GLU A 121 -63.73 21.57 -25.57
CA GLU A 121 -64.60 21.74 -24.42
C GLU A 121 -65.71 20.67 -24.42
N ASP A 122 -66.03 20.07 -23.28
CA ASP A 122 -67.21 20.44 -22.49
C ASP A 122 -67.56 19.43 -21.38
N GLU A 123 -67.86 20.01 -20.22
CA GLU A 123 -68.90 19.71 -19.25
C GLU A 123 -69.22 18.26 -18.76
N ILE A 124 -69.02 18.08 -17.45
CA ILE A 124 -70.05 17.71 -16.44
C ILE A 124 -70.87 16.42 -16.70
N THR A 125 -70.70 15.38 -15.87
CA THR A 125 -71.63 14.98 -14.77
C THR A 125 -71.27 13.62 -14.17
N GLU A 126 -71.56 13.52 -12.86
CA GLU A 126 -71.58 12.32 -12.01
C GLU A 126 -72.54 11.23 -12.52
N GLU A 127 -72.18 9.96 -12.35
CA GLU A 127 -72.83 9.00 -11.41
C GLU A 127 -72.03 7.68 -11.31
#